data_AF-A0A3C0FCT2-F1
#
_entry.id   AF-A0A3C0FCT2-F1
#
_cell.length_a   1.000
_cell.length_b   1.000
_cell.length_c   1.000
_cell.angle_alpha   90.00
_cell.angle_beta   90.00
_cell.angle_gamma   90.00
#
_symmetry.space_group_name_H-M   'P 1'
#
loop_
_entity.id
_entity.type
_entity.pdbx_description
1 polymer ?
#
loop_
_entity_poly.entity_id
_entity_poly.type
_entity_poly.pdbx_seq_one_letter_code
_entity_poly.pdbx_strand_id
1 'polypeptide(L)'
;MGKAAGSTGPSYRPHGLTGSLASAWRGLRQAWLAERNLRIHAVFAWIVLAVAQLLRVSRLEFLILVIAVVLVIAAELANTALELVTNLAAGGHRPMAGATKNIAAAMVLVTAAGASVVGLGVFWPYLPQLPALTLSGLRSRPPVVLLHGAGILTLALAGLLVPRRRF
;
A
#
# COMPACT_ATOMS: atom_id res chain seq x y z
N MET A 1 28.44 -19.00 -46.11
CA MET A 1 27.60 -19.64 -45.08
C MET A 1 27.54 -18.76 -43.84
N GLY A 2 26.44 -18.01 -43.66
CA GLY A 2 26.22 -17.14 -42.50
C GLY A 2 25.65 -17.94 -41.32
N LYS A 3 26.26 -17.78 -40.14
CA LYS A 3 25.75 -18.33 -38.87
C LYS A 3 24.44 -17.62 -38.51
N ALA A 4 23.34 -18.38 -38.43
CA ALA A 4 22.12 -17.92 -37.78
C ALA A 4 22.39 -17.76 -36.27
N ALA A 5 22.35 -16.53 -35.78
CA ALA A 5 22.43 -16.22 -34.37
C ALA A 5 21.16 -16.73 -33.67
N GLY A 6 21.33 -17.60 -32.68
CA GLY A 6 20.25 -18.10 -31.84
C GLY A 6 19.60 -16.97 -31.04
N SER A 7 18.33 -16.72 -31.29
CA SER A 7 17.49 -15.86 -30.46
C SER A 7 17.08 -16.64 -29.20
N THR A 8 17.97 -16.75 -28.21
CA THR A 8 17.57 -17.23 -26.87
C THR A 8 16.93 -16.08 -26.10
N GLY A 9 15.71 -15.72 -26.48
CA GLY A 9 14.82 -14.98 -25.59
C GLY A 9 14.59 -15.80 -24.31
N PRO A 10 14.42 -15.16 -23.14
CA PRO A 10 14.24 -15.89 -21.89
C PRO A 10 13.03 -16.83 -22.02
N SER A 11 13.27 -18.12 -21.79
CA SER A 11 12.23 -19.14 -21.80
C SER A 11 11.30 -18.90 -20.61
N TYR A 12 10.05 -18.56 -20.89
CA TYR A 12 9.00 -18.47 -19.87
C TYR A 12 8.83 -19.86 -19.23
N ARG A 13 9.42 -20.04 -18.04
CA ARG A 13 9.21 -21.26 -17.25
C ARG A 13 7.96 -21.04 -16.39
N PRO A 14 6.93 -21.88 -16.50
CA PRO A 14 5.80 -21.81 -15.59
C PRO A 14 6.33 -22.02 -14.17
N HIS A 15 6.24 -20.99 -13.36
CA HIS A 15 6.55 -21.10 -11.95
C HIS A 15 5.41 -21.87 -11.29
N GLY A 16 5.73 -22.91 -10.51
CA GLY A 16 4.79 -23.45 -9.54
C GLY A 16 4.36 -22.38 -8.54
N LEU A 17 3.33 -22.64 -7.73
CA LEU A 17 2.77 -21.69 -6.78
C LEU A 17 3.85 -20.94 -5.95
N THR A 18 4.87 -21.67 -5.50
CA THR A 18 6.01 -21.12 -4.75
C THR A 18 6.81 -20.08 -5.52
N GLY A 19 7.07 -20.30 -6.81
CA GLY A 19 7.81 -19.37 -7.66
C GLY A 19 6.99 -18.11 -8.01
N SER A 20 5.67 -18.24 -8.17
CA SER A 20 4.77 -17.10 -8.35
C SER A 20 4.70 -16.23 -7.10
N LEU A 21 4.57 -16.84 -5.91
CA LEU A 21 4.59 -16.12 -4.63
C LEU A 21 5.92 -15.43 -4.37
N ALA A 22 7.05 -16.09 -4.64
CA ALA A 22 8.38 -15.48 -4.51
C ALA A 22 8.55 -14.29 -5.45
N SER A 23 7.96 -14.34 -6.65
CA SER A 23 7.98 -13.22 -7.61
C SER A 23 7.11 -12.06 -7.16
N ALA A 24 5.89 -12.34 -6.66
CA ALA A 24 5.02 -11.32 -6.08
C ALA A 24 5.68 -10.62 -4.88
N TRP A 25 6.34 -11.38 -4.00
CA TRP A 25 7.07 -10.83 -2.86
C TRP A 25 8.23 -9.92 -3.28
N ARG A 26 8.99 -10.30 -4.32
CA ARG A 26 10.03 -9.44 -4.88
C ARG A 26 9.43 -8.14 -5.43
N GLY A 27 8.30 -8.21 -6.13
CA GLY A 27 7.60 -7.03 -6.65
C GLY A 27 7.15 -6.09 -5.52
N LEU A 28 6.54 -6.63 -4.47
CA LEU A 28 6.11 -5.83 -3.32
C LEU A 28 7.30 -5.15 -2.62
N ARG A 29 8.41 -5.87 -2.42
CA ARG A 29 9.63 -5.32 -1.83
C ARG A 29 10.22 -4.22 -2.71
N GLN A 30 10.23 -4.38 -4.02
CA GLN A 30 10.72 -3.36 -4.95
C GLN A 30 9.86 -2.09 -4.87
N ALA A 31 8.54 -2.22 -4.95
CA ALA A 31 7.62 -1.09 -4.82
C ALA A 31 7.78 -0.38 -3.46
N TRP A 32 7.95 -1.13 -2.36
CA TRP A 32 8.16 -0.57 -1.03
C TRP A 32 9.41 0.32 -0.93
N LEU A 33 10.51 -0.10 -1.56
CA LEU A 33 11.78 0.64 -1.54
C LEU A 33 11.78 1.84 -2.50
N ALA A 34 11.06 1.74 -3.61
CA ALA A 34 10.94 2.81 -4.61
C ALA A 34 9.98 3.91 -4.16
N GLU A 35 8.79 3.52 -3.69
CA GLU A 35 7.68 4.45 -3.52
C GLU A 35 7.49 4.92 -2.07
N ARG A 36 7.50 6.24 -1.90
CA ARG A 36 7.22 6.87 -0.59
C ARG A 36 5.73 6.84 -0.27
N ASN A 37 4.90 7.06 -1.29
CA ASN A 37 3.44 7.13 -1.13
C ASN A 37 2.88 5.78 -0.66
N LEU A 38 3.36 4.66 -1.22
CA LEU A 38 3.07 3.31 -0.71
C LEU A 38 3.37 3.14 0.79
N ARG A 39 4.52 3.63 1.25
CA ARG A 39 4.88 3.56 2.68
C ARG A 39 3.98 4.43 3.54
N ILE A 40 3.63 5.63 3.06
CA ILE A 40 2.70 6.53 3.75
C ILE A 40 1.32 5.89 3.85
N HIS A 41 0.78 5.35 2.75
CA HIS A 41 -0.50 4.65 2.76
C HIS A 41 -0.48 3.43 3.67
N ALA A 42 0.63 2.68 3.76
CA ALA A 42 0.78 1.57 4.69
C ALA A 42 0.80 2.01 6.18
N VAL A 43 1.39 3.17 6.49
CA VAL A 43 1.31 3.76 7.84
C VAL A 43 -0.15 4.11 8.18
N PHE A 44 -0.85 4.82 7.28
CA PHE A 44 -2.25 5.17 7.50
C PHE A 44 -3.15 3.93 7.61
N ALA A 45 -2.93 2.94 6.76
CA ALA A 45 -3.59 1.64 6.82
C ALA A 45 -3.47 1.01 8.22
N TRP A 46 -2.25 0.95 8.76
CA TRP A 46 -2.01 0.41 10.09
C TRP A 46 -2.71 1.22 11.18
N ILE A 47 -2.66 2.55 11.10
CA ILE A 47 -3.34 3.44 12.05
C ILE A 47 -4.84 3.18 12.04
N VAL A 48 -5.47 3.15 10.87
CA VAL A 48 -6.92 2.92 10.71
C VAL A 48 -7.32 1.59 11.33
N LEU A 49 -6.60 0.51 11.03
CA LEU A 49 -6.92 -0.82 11.56
C LEU A 49 -6.66 -0.91 13.07
N ALA A 50 -5.60 -0.30 13.58
CA ALA A 50 -5.32 -0.22 15.00
C ALA A 50 -6.43 0.53 15.75
N VAL A 51 -6.84 1.70 15.25
CA VAL A 51 -7.92 2.50 15.83
C VAL A 51 -9.24 1.73 15.83
N ALA A 52 -9.57 1.01 14.74
CA ALA A 52 -10.75 0.17 14.65
C ALA A 52 -10.77 -0.94 15.71
N GLN A 53 -9.64 -1.61 15.93
CA GLN A 53 -9.52 -2.64 16.97
C GLN A 53 -9.65 -2.04 18.39
N LEU A 54 -9.05 -0.87 18.62
CA LEU A 54 -9.12 -0.18 19.91
C LEU A 54 -10.54 0.30 20.23
N LEU A 55 -11.26 0.85 19.25
CA LEU A 55 -12.66 1.26 19.35
C LEU A 55 -13.64 0.07 19.41
N ARG A 56 -13.16 -1.15 19.17
CA ARG A 56 -13.98 -2.37 19.11
C ARG A 56 -15.16 -2.23 18.16
N VAL A 57 -14.90 -1.71 16.96
CA VAL A 57 -15.90 -1.69 15.89
C VAL A 57 -16.38 -3.12 15.61
N SER A 58 -17.59 -3.25 15.07
CA SER A 58 -18.14 -4.56 14.71
C SER A 58 -17.25 -5.29 13.70
N ARG A 59 -17.39 -6.62 13.63
CA ARG A 59 -16.62 -7.45 12.67
C ARG A 59 -16.83 -7.00 11.23
N LEU A 60 -18.05 -6.59 10.89
CA LEU A 60 -18.40 -6.17 9.54
C LEU A 60 -17.76 -4.82 9.19
N GLU A 61 -17.81 -3.86 10.11
CA GLU A 61 -17.12 -2.57 9.96
C GLU A 61 -15.60 -2.74 9.82
N PHE A 62 -15.00 -3.62 10.64
CA PHE A 62 -13.58 -3.92 10.53
C PHE A 62 -13.20 -4.51 9.16
N LEU A 63 -13.99 -5.46 8.65
CA LEU A 63 -13.76 -6.04 7.33
C LEU A 63 -13.91 -5.01 6.20
N ILE A 64 -14.87 -4.10 6.31
CA ILE A 64 -15.04 -2.99 5.36
C ILE A 64 -13.79 -2.08 5.36
N LEU A 65 -13.25 -1.75 6.54
CA LEU A 65 -12.01 -0.97 6.64
C LEU A 65 -10.81 -1.71 6.03
N VAL A 66 -10.69 -3.02 6.27
CA VAL A 66 -9.63 -3.86 5.66
C VAL A 66 -9.73 -3.81 4.14
N ILE A 67 -10.92 -3.98 3.57
CA ILE A 67 -11.14 -3.91 2.12
C ILE A 67 -10.74 -2.53 1.58
N ALA A 68 -11.20 -1.45 2.24
CA ALA A 68 -10.88 -0.08 1.82
C ALA A 68 -9.37 0.17 1.80
N VAL A 69 -8.65 -0.25 2.84
CA VAL A 69 -7.20 -0.16 2.94
C VAL A 69 -6.49 -0.97 1.85
N VAL A 70 -6.93 -2.21 1.61
CA VAL A 70 -6.36 -3.08 0.57
C VAL A 70 -6.51 -2.44 -0.82
N LEU A 71 -7.66 -1.82 -1.11
CA LEU A 71 -7.90 -1.14 -2.38
C LEU A 71 -6.97 0.06 -2.59
N VAL A 72 -6.70 0.85 -1.55
CA VAL A 72 -5.75 1.97 -1.63
C VAL A 72 -4.34 1.47 -1.93
N ILE A 73 -3.89 0.42 -1.24
CA ILE A 73 -2.57 -0.18 -1.48
C ILE A 73 -2.48 -0.79 -2.88
N ALA A 74 -3.55 -1.45 -3.36
CA ALA A 74 -3.60 -2.00 -4.71
C ALA A 74 -3.54 -0.90 -5.78
N ALA A 75 -4.24 0.21 -5.59
CA ALA A 75 -4.20 1.36 -6.50
C ALA A 75 -2.80 1.99 -6.56
N GLU A 76 -2.11 2.08 -5.43
CA GLU A 76 -0.74 2.59 -5.34
C GLU A 76 0.27 1.68 -6.07
N LEU A 77 0.14 0.36 -5.92
CA LEU A 77 0.93 -0.62 -6.68
C LEU A 77 0.64 -0.54 -8.18
N ALA A 78 -0.62 -0.36 -8.56
CA ALA A 78 -1.02 -0.16 -9.96
C ALA A 78 -0.44 1.15 -10.53
N ASN A 79 -0.43 2.24 -9.75
CA ASN A 79 0.22 3.49 -10.14
C ASN A 79 1.71 3.27 -10.44
N THR A 80 2.42 2.59 -9.52
CA THR A 80 3.84 2.25 -9.69
C THR A 80 4.09 1.41 -10.94
N ALA A 81 3.25 0.40 -11.19
CA ALA A 81 3.36 -0.47 -12.36
C ALA A 81 3.12 0.31 -13.67
N LEU A 82 2.13 1.19 -13.70
CA LEU A 82 1.85 2.05 -14.86
C LEU A 82 2.96 3.05 -15.12
N GLU A 83 3.55 3.63 -14.07
CA GLU A 83 4.73 4.50 -14.21
C GLU A 83 5.90 3.75 -14.87
N LEU A 84 6.17 2.52 -14.43
CA LEU A 84 7.22 1.67 -15.02
C LEU A 84 6.98 1.36 -16.49
N VAL A 85 5.78 0.89 -16.84
CA VAL A 85 5.41 0.55 -18.22
C VAL A 85 5.48 1.81 -19.10
N THR A 86 4.99 2.93 -18.60
CA THR A 86 5.01 4.21 -19.33
C THR A 86 6.44 4.70 -19.57
N ASN A 87 7.32 4.60 -18.56
CA ASN A 87 8.73 4.98 -18.70
C ASN A 87 9.45 4.09 -19.72
N LEU A 88 9.16 2.78 -19.72
CA LEU A 88 9.70 1.84 -20.70
C LEU A 88 9.24 2.16 -22.12
N ALA A 89 7.95 2.44 -22.32
CA ALA A 89 7.37 2.66 -23.64
C ALA A 89 7.71 4.03 -24.25
N ALA A 90 7.85 5.07 -23.42
CA ALA A 90 7.95 6.44 -23.93
C ALA A 90 9.35 6.83 -24.42
N GLY A 91 10.41 6.23 -23.87
CA GLY A 91 11.81 6.57 -24.21
C GLY A 91 12.19 8.05 -24.02
N GLY A 92 11.37 8.83 -23.31
CA GLY A 92 11.46 10.29 -23.18
C GLY A 92 10.13 10.90 -22.72
N HIS A 93 10.06 12.23 -22.54
CA HIS A 93 8.80 12.92 -22.20
C HIS A 93 7.92 13.09 -23.45
N ARG A 94 6.81 12.34 -23.50
CA ARG A 94 5.74 12.47 -24.51
C ARG A 94 4.43 12.90 -23.84
N PRO A 95 3.59 13.72 -24.49
CA PRO A 95 2.31 14.16 -23.90
C PRO A 95 1.43 13.01 -23.36
N MET A 96 1.36 11.90 -24.09
CA MET A 96 0.61 10.71 -23.65
C MET A 96 1.19 10.07 -22.38
N ALA A 97 2.53 10.05 -22.24
CA ALA A 97 3.17 9.51 -21.04
C ALA A 97 2.85 10.35 -19.80
N GLY A 98 2.79 11.68 -19.96
CA GLY A 98 2.34 12.58 -18.90
C GLY A 98 0.88 12.33 -18.52
N ALA A 99 0.00 12.19 -19.51
CA ALA A 99 -1.42 11.90 -19.28
C ALA A 99 -1.63 10.56 -18.54
N THR A 100 -0.93 9.49 -18.94
CA THR A 100 -1.01 8.20 -18.27
C THR A 100 -0.59 8.29 -16.80
N LYS A 101 0.50 9.00 -16.49
CA LYS A 101 0.95 9.21 -15.10
C LYS A 101 -0.07 9.99 -14.27
N ASN A 102 -0.67 11.03 -14.86
CA ASN A 102 -1.70 11.81 -14.18
C ASN A 102 -2.96 10.96 -13.88
N ILE A 103 -3.39 10.13 -14.83
CA ILE A 103 -4.53 9.22 -14.63
C ILE A 103 -4.19 8.17 -13.57
N ALA A 104 -2.97 7.63 -13.58
CA ALA A 104 -2.52 6.67 -12.59
C ALA A 104 -2.52 7.25 -11.16
N ALA A 105 -2.04 8.48 -11.00
CA ALA A 105 -2.13 9.21 -9.73
C ALA A 105 -3.59 9.50 -9.32
N ALA A 106 -4.47 9.82 -10.29
CA ALA A 106 -5.89 10.03 -10.02
C ALA A 106 -6.59 8.76 -9.49
N MET A 107 -6.18 7.55 -9.92
CA MET A 107 -6.71 6.30 -9.36
C MET A 107 -6.42 6.17 -7.85
N VAL A 108 -5.21 6.53 -7.43
CA VAL A 108 -4.85 6.53 -6.00
C VAL A 108 -5.68 7.56 -5.25
N LEU A 109 -5.84 8.77 -5.81
CA LEU A 109 -6.63 9.83 -5.19
C LEU A 109 -8.09 9.42 -4.97
N VAL A 110 -8.73 8.86 -6.00
CA VAL A 110 -10.13 8.43 -5.92
C VAL A 110 -10.31 7.30 -4.91
N THR A 111 -9.42 6.30 -4.92
CA THR A 111 -9.50 5.20 -3.95
C THR A 111 -9.22 5.65 -2.52
N ALA A 112 -8.26 6.56 -2.30
CA ALA A 112 -7.99 7.14 -0.99
C ALA A 112 -9.15 8.01 -0.48
N ALA A 113 -9.80 8.78 -1.35
CA ALA A 113 -10.98 9.56 -1.00
C ALA A 113 -12.15 8.65 -0.61
N GLY A 114 -12.41 7.60 -1.39
CA GLY A 114 -13.44 6.60 -1.08
C GLY A 114 -13.17 5.88 0.26
N ALA A 115 -11.93 5.45 0.49
CA ALA A 115 -11.52 4.85 1.76
C ALA A 115 -11.69 5.83 2.94
N SER A 116 -11.46 7.13 2.72
CA SER A 116 -11.67 8.17 3.73
C SER A 116 -13.15 8.32 4.08
N VAL A 117 -14.04 8.32 3.08
CA VAL A 117 -15.50 8.35 3.30
C VAL A 117 -15.97 7.13 4.09
N VAL A 118 -15.49 5.93 3.72
CA VAL A 118 -15.77 4.69 4.44
C VAL A 118 -15.27 4.77 5.89
N GLY A 119 -14.04 5.22 6.09
CA GLY A 119 -13.44 5.40 7.41
C GLY A 119 -14.24 6.37 8.28
N LEU A 120 -14.65 7.50 7.72
CA LEU A 120 -15.52 8.47 8.42
C LEU A 120 -16.87 7.86 8.78
N GLY A 121 -17.53 7.14 7.85
CA GLY A 121 -18.79 6.48 8.11
C GLY A 121 -18.71 5.45 9.23
N VAL A 122 -17.63 4.64 9.25
CA VAL A 122 -17.39 3.65 10.30
C VAL A 122 -17.05 4.31 11.64
N PHE A 123 -16.19 5.33 11.66
CA PHE A 123 -15.72 5.93 12.92
C PHE A 123 -16.66 6.97 13.50
N TRP A 124 -17.59 7.53 12.71
CA TRP A 124 -18.54 8.55 13.15
C TRP A 124 -19.27 8.19 14.46
N PRO A 125 -19.91 7.00 14.61
CA PRO A 125 -20.58 6.64 15.85
C PRO A 125 -19.64 6.40 17.04
N TYR A 126 -18.34 6.21 16.79
CA TYR A 126 -17.34 5.94 17.81
C TYR A 126 -16.53 7.18 18.22
N LEU A 127 -16.69 8.33 17.54
CA LEU A 127 -16.01 9.59 17.87
C LEU A 127 -16.09 9.98 19.36
N PRO A 128 -17.23 9.85 20.07
CA PRO A 128 -17.31 10.20 21.49
C PRO A 128 -16.42 9.34 22.40
N GLN A 129 -16.00 8.16 21.94
CA GLN A 129 -15.20 7.21 22.71
C GLN A 129 -13.69 7.47 22.57
N LEU A 130 -13.28 8.30 21.59
CA LEU A 130 -11.87 8.61 21.32
C LEU A 130 -11.11 9.18 22.53
N PRO A 131 -11.63 10.19 23.27
CA PRO A 131 -10.90 10.76 24.41
C PRO A 131 -10.71 9.77 25.57
N ALA A 132 -11.68 8.85 25.74
CA ALA A 132 -11.68 7.86 26.81
C ALA A 132 -10.64 6.74 26.58
N LEU A 133 -10.29 6.45 25.31
CA LEU A 133 -9.32 5.41 24.95
C LEU A 133 -7.88 5.75 25.36
N THR A 134 -7.50 7.03 25.35
CA THR A 134 -6.16 7.48 25.73
C THR A 134 -5.83 7.24 27.20
N LEU A 135 -6.81 7.37 28.11
CA LEU A 135 -6.58 7.22 29.55
C LEU A 135 -6.95 5.83 30.08
N SER A 136 -8.00 5.20 29.54
CA SER A 136 -8.44 3.86 29.97
C SER A 136 -7.72 2.71 29.24
N GLY A 137 -7.32 2.90 27.99
CA GLY A 137 -6.63 1.90 27.17
C GLY A 137 -5.22 1.59 27.67
N LEU A 138 -4.48 2.62 28.11
CA LEU A 138 -3.15 2.48 28.71
C LEU A 138 -3.19 1.65 30.01
N ARG A 139 -4.27 1.79 30.79
CA ARG A 139 -4.43 1.12 32.09
C ARG A 139 -4.95 -0.31 31.99
N SER A 140 -5.79 -0.61 30.99
CA SER A 140 -6.51 -1.89 30.91
C SER A 140 -5.91 -2.90 29.91
N ARG A 141 -5.16 -2.45 28.89
CA ARG A 141 -4.60 -3.33 27.83
C ARG A 141 -3.20 -2.90 27.34
N PRO A 142 -2.19 -2.81 28.23
CA PRO A 142 -0.86 -2.35 27.84
C PRO A 142 -0.21 -3.10 26.66
N PRO A 143 -0.32 -4.45 26.52
CA PRO A 143 0.36 -5.15 25.42
C PRO A 143 -0.15 -4.77 24.03
N VAL A 144 -1.47 -4.58 23.88
CA VAL A 144 -2.08 -4.24 22.58
C VAL A 144 -1.70 -2.83 22.15
N VAL A 145 -1.70 -1.88 23.09
CA VAL A 145 -1.30 -0.50 22.81
C VAL A 145 0.19 -0.42 22.44
N LEU A 146 1.05 -1.15 23.15
CA LEU A 146 2.49 -1.23 22.84
C LEU A 146 2.74 -1.86 21.47
N LEU A 147 2.01 -2.93 21.11
CA LEU A 147 2.11 -3.56 19.79
C LEU A 147 1.75 -2.58 18.67
N HIS A 148 0.62 -1.88 18.78
CA HIS A 148 0.22 -0.91 17.76
C HIS A 148 1.18 0.26 17.68
N GLY A 149 1.63 0.78 18.83
CA GLY A 149 2.63 1.87 18.89
C GLY A 149 3.95 1.47 18.24
N ALA A 150 4.45 0.26 18.52
CA ALA A 150 5.65 -0.28 17.88
C ALA A 150 5.45 -0.48 16.37
N GLY A 151 4.28 -0.95 15.94
CA GLY A 151 3.93 -1.11 14.52
C GLY A 151 3.89 0.22 13.77
N ILE A 152 3.26 1.25 14.34
CA ILE A 152 3.24 2.61 13.79
C ILE A 152 4.67 3.14 13.68
N LEU A 153 5.47 3.03 14.75
CA LEU A 153 6.85 3.51 14.77
C LEU A 153 7.70 2.79 13.70
N THR A 154 7.59 1.47 13.59
CA THR A 154 8.33 0.68 12.60
C THR A 154 7.99 1.11 11.17
N LEU A 155 6.69 1.27 10.87
CA LEU A 155 6.24 1.69 9.54
C LEU A 155 6.58 3.16 9.25
N ALA A 156 6.49 4.04 10.26
CA ALA A 156 6.85 5.44 10.12
C ALA A 156 8.35 5.63 9.88
N LEU A 157 9.20 4.89 10.61
CA LEU A 157 10.64 4.85 10.38
C LEU A 157 10.96 4.28 8.99
N ALA A 158 10.26 3.22 8.56
CA ALA A 158 10.39 2.71 7.19
C ALA A 158 9.95 3.76 6.13
N GLY A 159 8.91 4.54 6.41
CA GLY A 159 8.43 5.62 5.55
C GLY A 159 9.38 6.82 5.45
N LEU A 160 10.04 7.19 6.54
CA LEU A 160 10.88 8.38 6.64
C LEU A 160 12.36 8.11 6.35
N LEU A 161 12.89 6.94 6.72
CA LEU A 161 14.33 6.68 6.73
C LEU A 161 14.80 5.78 5.59
N VAL A 162 13.91 4.99 4.95
CA VAL A 162 14.31 4.13 3.83
C VAL A 162 14.62 5.01 2.62
N PRO A 163 15.89 5.04 2.14
CA PRO A 163 16.27 5.85 0.99
C PRO A 163 15.50 5.42 -0.25
N ARG A 164 15.00 6.40 -1.02
CA ARG A 164 14.33 6.14 -2.30
C ARG A 164 15.32 5.50 -3.26
N ARG A 165 15.07 4.27 -3.67
CA ARG A 165 15.80 3.60 -4.76
C ARG A 165 14.85 3.49 -5.95
N ARG A 166 15.03 4.34 -6.96
CA ARG A 166 14.33 4.14 -8.24
C ARG A 166 14.90 2.90 -8.93
N PHE A 167 14.03 2.27 -9.71
CA PHE A 167 14.31 1.10 -10.53
C PHE A 167 15.50 1.31 -11.47
#